data_AF-A0A9D2F829-F1
#
_entry.id   AF-A0A9D2F829-F1
#
_cell.length_a   1.000
_cell.length_b   1.000
_cell.length_c   1.000
_cell.angle_alpha   90.00
_cell.angle_beta   90.00
_cell.angle_gamma   90.00
#
_symmetry.space_group_name_H-M   'P 1'
#
loop_
_entity.id
_entity.type
_entity.pdbx_description
1 polymer ?
#
loop_
_entity_poly.entity_id
_entity_poly.type
_entity_poly.pdbx_seq_one_letter_code
_entity_poly.pdbx_strand_id
1 'polypeptide(L)'
;MNHVTSITLKLVFWYLFPIISFFAAKVVTSILSLRKRYAIKALDLTVPLIFYSIHQVSVLTFNESIFPYFLITICLLGIGLAFFQAYFYEEIIYKRYFKMFWRSVFLFSLFTHFIIVILSLILLLAH
;
A
#
# COMPACT_ATOMS: atom_id res chain seq x y z
N MET A 1 23.32 21.01 11.30
CA MET A 1 22.03 21.44 10.71
C MET A 1 21.67 20.76 9.39
N ASN A 2 22.62 20.26 8.58
CA ASN A 2 22.32 19.69 7.26
C ASN A 2 21.72 18.27 7.28
N HIS A 3 21.94 17.50 8.35
CA HIS A 3 21.40 16.13 8.44
C HIS A 3 19.90 16.10 8.74
N VAL A 4 19.40 16.97 9.61
CA VAL A 4 17.97 17.02 9.97
C VAL A 4 17.12 17.45 8.78
N THR A 5 17.54 18.50 8.06
CA THR A 5 16.85 18.97 6.85
C THR A 5 16.80 17.92 5.75
N SER A 6 17.84 17.08 5.63
CA SER A 6 17.86 15.98 4.66
C SER A 6 16.84 14.87 4.98
N ILE A 7 16.58 14.62 6.26
CA ILE A 7 15.61 13.61 6.72
C ILE A 7 14.19 14.13 6.53
N THR A 8 13.93 15.39 6.87
CA THR A 8 12.63 16.03 6.64
C THR A 8 12.26 16.06 5.16
N LEU A 9 13.22 16.36 4.27
CA LEU A 9 12.99 16.35 2.82
C LEU A 9 12.66 14.95 2.29
N LYS A 10 13.35 13.91 2.80
CA LYS A 10 13.04 12.51 2.45
C LYS A 10 11.63 12.12 2.89
N LEU A 11 11.19 12.51 4.09
CA LEU A 11 9.84 12.23 4.58
C LEU A 11 8.75 12.88 3.71
N VAL A 12 8.92 14.15 3.35
CA VAL A 12 7.97 14.86 2.46
C VAL A 12 7.85 14.19 1.10
N PHE A 13 8.97 13.70 0.54
CA PHE A 13 8.95 12.92 -0.71
C PHE A 13 8.10 11.64 -0.56
N TRP A 14 8.24 10.93 0.57
CA TRP A 14 7.48 9.72 0.82
C TRP A 14 5.98 9.94 1.06
N TYR A 15 5.56 11.15 1.47
CA TYR A 15 4.14 11.50 1.61
C TYR A 15 3.43 11.58 0.25
N LEU A 16 4.13 12.08 -0.78
CA LEU A 16 3.59 12.18 -2.14
C LEU A 16 3.67 10.86 -2.92
N PHE A 17 4.35 9.86 -2.36
CA PHE A 17 4.62 8.58 -3.01
C PHE A 17 3.37 7.80 -3.45
N PRO A 18 2.23 7.78 -2.73
CA PRO A 18 1.03 7.08 -3.20
C PRO A 18 0.48 7.66 -4.52
N ILE A 19 0.57 8.98 -4.68
CA ILE A 19 0.13 9.68 -5.89
C ILE A 19 1.08 9.38 -7.05
N ILE A 20 2.40 9.47 -6.78
CA ILE A 20 3.44 9.14 -7.74
C ILE A 20 3.35 7.68 -8.17
N SER A 21 3.11 6.77 -7.22
CA SER A 21 2.98 5.33 -7.45
C SER A 21 1.78 5.00 -8.34
N PHE A 22 0.65 5.67 -8.14
CA PHE A 22 -0.51 5.49 -9.02
C PHE A 22 -0.22 5.95 -10.46
N PHE A 23 0.48 7.07 -10.62
CA PHE A 23 0.86 7.58 -11.93
C PHE A 23 1.90 6.68 -12.61
N ALA A 24 2.92 6.25 -11.87
CA ALA A 24 3.92 5.28 -12.33
C ALA A 24 3.26 3.97 -12.76
N ALA A 25 2.30 3.45 -11.99
CA ALA A 25 1.58 2.24 -12.36
C ALA A 25 0.72 2.42 -13.62
N LYS A 26 0.13 3.60 -13.86
CA LYS A 26 -0.53 3.91 -15.14
C LYS A 26 0.45 3.92 -16.31
N VAL A 27 1.62 4.54 -16.14
CA VAL A 27 2.67 4.61 -17.16
C VAL A 27 3.19 3.21 -17.48
N VAL A 28 3.53 2.41 -16.46
CA VAL A 28 4.03 1.04 -16.62
C VAL A 28 3.00 0.14 -17.31
N THR A 29 1.72 0.20 -16.90
CA THR A 29 0.67 -0.59 -17.54
C THR A 29 0.37 -0.18 -18.98
N SER A 30 0.63 1.09 -19.33
CA SER A 30 0.53 1.61 -20.70
C SER A 30 1.71 1.12 -21.57
N ILE A 31 2.94 1.27 -21.09
CA ILE A 31 4.17 0.91 -21.82
C ILE A 31 4.22 -0.59 -22.10
N LEU A 32 4.01 -1.42 -21.07
CA LEU A 32 4.10 -2.87 -21.19
C LEU A 32 2.85 -3.53 -21.78
N SER A 33 1.83 -2.74 -22.17
CA SER A 33 0.56 -3.26 -22.69
C SER A 33 -0.11 -4.32 -21.79
N LEU A 34 0.21 -4.34 -20.49
CA LEU A 34 -0.26 -5.35 -19.52
C LEU A 34 -1.78 -5.38 -19.40
N ARG A 35 -2.43 -4.24 -19.67
CA ARG A 35 -3.89 -4.12 -19.73
C ARG A 35 -4.50 -4.99 -20.84
N LYS A 36 -3.79 -5.13 -21.97
CA LYS A 36 -4.25 -5.85 -23.17
C LYS A 36 -3.91 -7.34 -23.14
N ARG A 37 -2.82 -7.73 -22.47
CA ARG A 37 -2.37 -9.13 -22.36
C ARG A 37 -2.85 -9.90 -21.13
N TYR A 38 -2.88 -9.26 -19.96
CA TYR A 38 -3.16 -9.96 -18.68
C TYR A 38 -4.35 -9.38 -17.90
N ALA A 39 -5.03 -8.35 -18.42
CA ALA A 39 -6.12 -7.63 -17.75
C ALA A 39 -5.76 -7.07 -16.34
N ILE A 40 -4.46 -7.00 -16.02
CA ILE A 40 -3.94 -6.43 -14.77
C ILE A 40 -4.18 -4.93 -14.81
N LYS A 41 -4.84 -4.40 -13.79
CA LYS A 41 -5.15 -2.98 -13.69
C LYS A 41 -3.96 -2.25 -13.06
N ALA A 42 -3.74 -0.99 -13.42
CA ALA A 42 -2.69 -0.14 -12.84
C ALA A 42 -2.68 -0.19 -11.30
N LEU A 43 -3.87 -0.19 -10.69
CA LEU A 43 -4.03 -0.27 -9.24
C LEU A 43 -3.33 -1.49 -8.61
N ASP A 44 -3.32 -2.61 -9.32
CA ASP A 44 -2.82 -3.88 -8.81
C ASP A 44 -1.27 -3.85 -8.73
N LEU A 45 -0.63 -3.04 -9.58
CA LEU A 45 0.82 -2.81 -9.58
C LEU A 45 1.25 -1.72 -8.57
N THR A 46 0.32 -0.85 -8.18
CA THR A 46 0.56 0.19 -7.17
C THR A 46 0.77 -0.40 -5.77
N VAL A 47 0.12 -1.54 -5.47
CA VAL A 47 0.19 -2.23 -4.17
C VAL A 47 1.64 -2.49 -3.70
N PRO A 48 2.49 -3.22 -4.46
CA PRO A 48 3.86 -3.49 -4.02
C PRO A 48 4.71 -2.22 -3.90
N LEU A 49 4.43 -1.16 -4.67
CA LEU A 49 5.12 0.12 -4.48
C LEU A 49 4.71 0.79 -3.15
N ILE A 50 3.43 0.76 -2.78
CA ILE A 50 2.96 1.31 -1.51
C ILE A 50 3.55 0.52 -0.32
N PHE A 51 3.75 -0.78 -0.47
CA PHE A 51 4.41 -1.58 0.58
C PHE A 51 5.82 -1.07 0.87
N TYR A 52 6.57 -0.74 -0.18
CA TYR A 52 7.90 -0.16 -0.04
C TYR A 52 7.87 1.20 0.65
N SER A 53 6.88 2.05 0.34
CA SER A 53 6.75 3.35 1.01
C SER A 53 6.38 3.21 2.48
N ILE A 54 5.49 2.29 2.84
CA ILE A 54 5.14 1.99 4.24
C ILE A 54 6.39 1.61 5.03
N HIS A 55 7.23 0.72 4.48
CA HIS A 55 8.48 0.31 5.11
C HIS A 55 9.42 1.51 5.32
N GLN A 56 9.65 2.32 4.28
CA GLN A 56 10.56 3.45 4.34
C GLN A 56 10.09 4.56 5.29
N VAL A 57 8.81 4.93 5.24
CA VAL A 57 8.26 5.96 6.16
C VAL A 57 8.32 5.46 7.60
N SER A 58 7.98 4.19 7.85
CA SER A 58 8.05 3.61 9.19
C SER A 58 9.46 3.69 9.80
N VAL A 59 10.47 3.27 9.04
CA VAL A 59 11.87 3.30 9.50
C VAL A 59 12.32 4.74 9.75
N LEU A 60 11.92 5.69 8.90
CA LEU A 60 12.29 7.10 9.06
C LEU A 60 11.57 7.81 10.22
N THR A 61 10.35 7.40 10.58
CA THR A 61 9.57 8.03 11.65
C THR A 61 9.78 7.37 13.01
N PHE A 62 9.82 6.04 13.06
CA PHE A 62 9.80 5.28 14.32
C PHE A 62 11.12 4.54 14.60
N ASN A 63 12.12 4.63 13.71
CA ASN A 63 13.34 3.81 13.70
C ASN A 63 13.12 2.29 13.62
N GLU A 64 11.87 1.85 13.49
CA GLU A 64 11.45 0.46 13.46
C GLU A 64 10.57 0.19 12.25
N SER A 65 10.55 -1.07 11.79
CA SER A 65 9.74 -1.46 10.64
C SER A 65 8.38 -2.02 11.06
N ILE A 66 7.30 -1.30 10.72
CA ILE A 66 5.91 -1.76 10.90
C ILE A 66 5.51 -2.79 9.82
N PHE A 67 6.35 -3.01 8.81
CA PHE A 67 6.06 -3.87 7.67
C PHE A 67 5.68 -5.34 8.03
N PRO A 68 6.34 -6.01 8.99
CA PRO A 68 5.96 -7.37 9.38
C PRO A 68 4.53 -7.44 9.95
N TYR A 69 4.15 -6.47 10.79
CA TYR A 69 2.79 -6.37 11.33
C TYR A 69 1.77 -6.12 10.23
N PHE A 70 2.12 -5.27 9.27
CA PHE A 70 1.29 -5.01 8.09
C PHE A 70 1.07 -6.27 7.23
N LEU A 71 2.10 -7.10 7.02
CA LEU A 71 1.95 -8.38 6.33
C LEU A 71 0.98 -9.33 7.05
N ILE A 72 1.08 -9.45 8.38
CA ILE A 72 0.16 -10.27 9.18
C ILE A 72 -1.28 -9.79 8.99
N THR A 73 -1.51 -8.48 9.02
CA THR A 73 -2.86 -7.93 8.80
C THR A 73 -3.40 -8.20 7.39
N ILE A 74 -2.55 -8.22 6.35
CA ILE A 74 -2.97 -8.61 4.99
C ILE A 74 -3.40 -10.08 4.95
N CYS A 75 -2.66 -10.97 5.62
CA CYS A 75 -3.03 -12.38 5.71
C CYS A 75 -4.39 -12.55 6.40
N LEU A 76 -4.60 -11.86 7.52
CA LEU A 76 -5.89 -11.83 8.23
C LEU A 76 -7.02 -11.29 7.35
N LEU A 77 -6.76 -10.23 6.58
CA LEU A 77 -7.72 -9.66 5.64
C LEU A 77 -8.11 -10.69 4.57
N GLY A 78 -7.15 -11.47 4.07
CA GLY A 78 -7.41 -12.58 3.15
C GLY A 78 -8.33 -13.63 3.75
N ILE A 79 -8.01 -14.10 4.95
CA ILE A 79 -8.84 -15.07 5.67
C ILE A 79 -10.27 -14.52 5.88
N GLY A 80 -10.39 -13.26 6.33
CA GLY A 80 -11.69 -12.60 6.53
C GLY A 80 -12.51 -12.50 5.25
N LEU A 81 -11.87 -12.17 4.12
CA LEU A 81 -12.55 -12.14 2.82
C LEU A 81 -12.94 -13.53 2.32
N ALA A 82 -12.17 -14.57 2.64
CA ALA A 82 -12.50 -15.93 2.28
C ALA A 82 -13.79 -16.38 3.00
N PHE A 83 -13.90 -16.09 4.30
CA PHE A 83 -15.13 -16.31 5.06
C PHE A 83 -16.30 -15.51 4.53
N PHE A 84 -16.09 -14.21 4.24
CA PHE A 84 -17.13 -13.37 3.64
C PHE A 84 -17.64 -13.95 2.32
N GLN A 85 -16.74 -14.40 1.45
CA GLN A 85 -17.13 -14.98 0.17
C GLN A 85 -17.86 -16.31 0.32
N ALA A 86 -17.42 -17.19 1.22
CA ALA A 86 -18.09 -18.45 1.50
C ALA A 86 -19.51 -18.23 2.04
N TYR A 87 -19.69 -17.22 2.90
CA TYR A 87 -21.00 -16.87 3.45
C TYR A 87 -21.99 -16.34 2.40
N PHE A 88 -21.54 -15.49 1.46
CA PHE A 88 -22.43 -14.85 0.49
C PHE A 88 -22.64 -15.62 -0.81
N TYR A 89 -21.65 -16.40 -1.25
CA TYR A 89 -21.66 -16.99 -2.59
C TYR A 89 -21.74 -18.52 -2.59
N GLU A 90 -21.75 -19.16 -1.41
CA GLU A 90 -21.77 -20.62 -1.18
C GLU A 90 -20.58 -21.40 -1.80
N GLU A 91 -19.95 -20.86 -2.84
CA GLU A 91 -18.76 -21.37 -3.53
C GLU A 91 -17.66 -20.31 -3.63
N ILE A 92 -16.41 -20.76 -3.45
CA ILE A 92 -15.23 -19.90 -3.58
C ILE A 92 -14.80 -19.82 -5.04
N ILE A 93 -15.37 -18.85 -5.76
CA ILE A 93 -14.88 -18.49 -7.10
C ILE A 93 -13.53 -17.76 -6.96
N TYR A 94 -12.42 -18.49 -7.17
CA TYR A 94 -11.04 -18.00 -7.01
C TYR A 94 -10.73 -16.71 -7.78
N LYS A 95 -11.20 -16.59 -9.03
CA LYS A 95 -10.98 -15.39 -9.86
C LYS A 95 -11.63 -14.14 -9.26
N ARG A 96 -12.80 -14.31 -8.62
CA ARG A 96 -13.52 -13.23 -7.97
C ARG A 96 -12.87 -12.89 -6.63
N TYR A 97 -12.52 -13.92 -5.86
CA TYR A 97 -11.81 -13.81 -4.59
C TYR A 97 -10.51 -13.03 -4.75
N PHE A 98 -9.63 -13.46 -5.65
CA PHE A 98 -8.33 -12.81 -5.85
C PHE A 98 -8.50 -11.35 -6.28
N LYS A 99 -9.49 -11.06 -7.14
CA LYS A 99 -9.79 -9.67 -7.53
C LYS A 99 -10.28 -8.83 -6.35
N MET A 100 -11.13 -9.37 -5.47
CA MET A 100 -11.59 -8.65 -4.27
C MET A 100 -10.46 -8.48 -3.26
N PHE A 101 -9.72 -9.55 -2.97
CA PHE A 101 -8.56 -9.54 -2.08
C PHE A 101 -7.55 -8.48 -2.50
N TRP A 102 -7.14 -8.47 -3.76
CA TRP A 102 -6.14 -7.52 -4.25
C TRP A 102 -6.63 -6.06 -4.17
N ARG A 103 -7.93 -5.83 -4.35
CA ARG A 103 -8.56 -4.50 -4.20
C ARG A 103 -8.59 -4.04 -2.75
N SER A 104 -8.92 -4.94 -1.83
CA SER A 104 -8.96 -4.64 -0.41
C SER A 104 -7.56 -4.41 0.15
N VAL A 105 -6.56 -5.20 -0.28
CA VAL A 105 -5.15 -4.97 0.07
C VAL A 105 -4.71 -3.59 -0.38
N PHE A 106 -5.02 -3.17 -1.61
CA PHE A 106 -4.73 -1.81 -2.07
C PHE A 106 -5.33 -0.75 -1.14
N LEU A 107 -6.62 -0.87 -0.82
CA LEU A 107 -7.32 0.10 0.02
C LEU A 107 -6.74 0.16 1.43
N PHE A 108 -6.47 -1.01 2.02
CA PHE A 108 -5.87 -1.14 3.34
C PHE A 108 -4.43 -0.58 3.38
N SER A 109 -3.65 -0.80 2.32
CA SER A 109 -2.31 -0.23 2.18
C SER A 109 -2.34 1.29 2.15
N LEU A 110 -3.25 1.86 1.36
CA LEU A 110 -3.41 3.31 1.26
C LEU A 110 -3.83 3.89 2.60
N PHE A 111 -4.79 3.24 3.28
CA PHE A 111 -5.24 3.63 4.61
C PHE A 111 -4.11 3.59 5.66
N THR A 112 -3.34 2.50 5.68
CA THR A 112 -2.20 2.35 6.61
C THR A 112 -1.13 3.41 6.34
N HIS A 113 -0.79 3.63 5.07
CA HIS A 113 0.15 4.69 4.68
C HIS A 113 -0.35 6.06 5.15
N PHE A 114 -1.63 6.36 4.95
CA PHE A 114 -2.23 7.63 5.38
C PHE A 114 -2.18 7.81 6.91
N ILE A 115 -2.47 6.76 7.69
CA ILE A 115 -2.33 6.79 9.15
C ILE A 115 -0.89 7.08 9.56
N ILE A 116 0.09 6.40 8.96
CA ILE A 116 1.51 6.61 9.28
C ILE A 116 1.92 8.06 8.98
N VAL A 117 1.45 8.63 7.86
CA VAL A 117 1.70 10.04 7.50
C VAL A 117 1.09 11.01 8.52
N ILE A 118 -0.13 10.74 8.99
CA ILE A 118 -0.75 11.58 10.03
C ILE A 118 0.04 11.47 11.33
N LEU A 119 0.38 10.26 11.77
CA LEU A 119 1.15 10.04 12.99
C LEU A 119 2.52 10.70 12.92
N SER A 120 3.21 10.62 11.77
CA SER A 120 4.50 11.27 11.58
C SER A 120 4.39 12.80 11.59
N LEU A 121 3.30 13.38 11.06
CA LEU A 121 3.04 14.83 11.16
C LEU A 121 2.76 15.26 12.60
N ILE A 122 1.96 14.50 13.36
CA ILE A 122 1.68 14.78 14.76
C ILE A 122 2.97 14.73 15.59
N LEU A 123 3.78 13.69 15.38
CA LEU A 123 5.06 13.53 16.08
C LEU A 123 6.03 14.67 15.76
N LEU A 124 6.08 15.11 14.50
CA LEU A 124 6.91 16.24 14.07
C LEU A 124 6.47 17.56 14.71
N LEU A 125 5.16 17.76 14.94
CA LEU A 125 4.62 19.00 15.51
C LEU A 125 4.70 19.02 17.04
N ALA A 126 4.77 17.84 17.68
CA ALA A 126 4.93 17.68 19.12
C ALA A 126 6.39 17.85 19.59
N HIS A 127 7.35 17.86 18.66
CA HIS A 127 8.79 18.04 18.89
C HIS A 127 9.27 19.41 18.41
#